data_AF-A0A7Y5SB81-F1
#
_entry.id   AF-A0A7Y5SB81-F1
#
_cell.length_a   1.000
_cell.length_b   1.000
_cell.length_c   1.000
_cell.angle_alpha   90.00
_cell.angle_beta   90.00
_cell.angle_gamma   90.00
#
_symmetry.space_group_name_H-M   'P 1'
#
loop_
_entity.id
_entity.type
_entity.pdbx_description
1 polymer ?
#
loop_
_entity_poly.entity_id
_entity_poly.type
_entity_poly.pdbx_seq_one_letter_code
_entity_poly.pdbx_strand_id
1 'polypeptide(L)'
;AVFAEGVATCDLPGGVLNILTTQQDELTAHAASHRDIDAIHAAGLDAKNAELVRAGVAENLKRVVVRSLDRADWFDPRLCENPWWIESFVEMKTMWHPASV
;
A
#
# COMPACT_ATOMS: atom_id res chain seq x y z
N ALA A 1 -16.32 6.62 -9.41
CA ALA A 1 -17.71 6.58 -8.91
C ALA A 1 -18.16 5.13 -8.66
N VAL A 2 -18.22 4.28 -9.69
CA VAL A 2 -18.69 2.89 -9.58
C VAL A 2 -17.95 2.06 -8.52
N PHE A 3 -16.63 2.18 -8.40
CA PHE A 3 -15.87 1.45 -7.38
C PHE A 3 -16.28 1.81 -5.95
N ALA A 4 -16.39 3.11 -5.64
CA ALA A 4 -16.77 3.56 -4.30
C ALA A 4 -18.21 3.15 -3.94
N GLU A 5 -19.12 3.16 -4.92
CA GLU A 5 -20.48 2.64 -4.75
C GLU A 5 -20.48 1.14 -4.42
N GLY A 6 -19.74 0.33 -5.19
CA GLY A 6 -19.60 -1.10 -4.92
C GLY A 6 -19.08 -1.36 -3.51
N VAL A 7 -18.01 -0.67 -3.11
CA VAL A 7 -17.45 -0.83 -1.76
C VAL A 7 -18.42 -0.41 -0.65
N ALA A 8 -19.23 0.63 -0.86
CA ALA A 8 -20.21 1.07 0.12
C ALA A 8 -21.26 -0.01 0.45
N THR A 9 -21.45 -0.99 -0.44
CA THR A 9 -22.37 -2.12 -0.24
C THR A 9 -21.70 -3.38 0.31
N CYS A 10 -20.39 -3.34 0.61
CA CYS A 10 -19.61 -4.50 1.08
C CYS A 10 -19.54 -4.64 2.61
N ASP A 11 -20.40 -3.95 3.37
CA ASP A 11 -20.42 -3.98 4.85
C ASP A 11 -19.06 -3.64 5.51
N LEU A 12 -18.25 -2.78 4.87
CA LEU A 12 -16.99 -2.34 5.46
C LEU A 12 -17.24 -1.41 6.66
N PRO A 13 -16.62 -1.67 7.82
CA PRO A 13 -16.61 -0.72 8.92
C PRO A 13 -16.01 0.62 8.49
N GLY A 14 -16.49 1.71 9.09
CA GLY A 14 -15.97 3.05 8.83
C GLY A 14 -14.46 3.13 9.06
N GLY A 15 -13.73 3.69 8.10
CA GLY A 15 -12.27 3.88 8.15
C GLY A 15 -11.44 2.73 7.58
N VAL A 16 -12.01 1.57 7.23
CA VAL A 16 -11.26 0.46 6.62
C VAL A 16 -10.80 0.79 5.19
N LEU A 17 -11.67 1.43 4.39
CA LEU A 17 -11.31 1.99 3.09
C LEU A 17 -11.61 3.49 3.09
N ASN A 18 -10.60 4.29 2.77
CA ASN A 18 -10.72 5.72 2.56
C ASN A 18 -10.22 6.03 1.15
N ILE A 19 -11.00 6.79 0.37
CA ILE A 19 -10.67 7.14 -1.02
C ILE A 19 -10.46 8.64 -1.10
N LEU A 20 -9.29 9.05 -1.60
CA LEU A 20 -8.94 10.44 -1.86
C LEU A 20 -8.69 10.63 -3.34
N THR A 21 -9.26 11.69 -3.92
CA THR A 21 -8.99 12.11 -5.30
C THR A 21 -8.27 13.44 -5.27
N THR A 22 -7.02 13.47 -5.74
CA THR A 22 -6.19 14.68 -5.75
C THR A 22 -5.09 14.55 -6.81
N GLN A 23 -4.26 15.58 -6.95
CA GLN A 23 -3.04 15.52 -7.75
C GLN A 23 -1.99 14.67 -7.04
N GLN A 24 -1.30 13.82 -7.80
CA GLN A 24 -0.32 12.87 -7.26
C GLN A 24 0.81 13.59 -6.50
N ASP A 25 1.31 14.70 -7.04
CA ASP A 25 2.39 15.49 -6.44
C ASP A 25 2.02 16.06 -5.07
N GLU A 26 0.76 16.46 -4.89
CA GLU A 26 0.25 17.00 -3.63
C GLU A 26 0.18 15.90 -2.57
N LEU A 27 -0.39 14.73 -2.91
CA LEU A 27 -0.54 13.62 -1.97
C LEU A 27 0.79 12.99 -1.57
N THR A 28 1.72 12.86 -2.51
CA THR A 28 2.95 12.09 -2.32
C THR A 28 3.80 12.64 -1.18
N ALA A 29 3.95 13.96 -1.09
CA ALA A 29 4.72 14.61 -0.02
C ALA A 29 4.10 14.40 1.37
N HIS A 30 2.78 14.50 1.47
CA HIS A 30 2.05 14.25 2.71
C HIS A 30 2.13 12.79 3.12
N ALA A 31 1.91 11.85 2.20
CA ALA A 31 1.98 10.42 2.50
C ALA A 31 3.39 9.99 2.93
N ALA A 32 4.43 10.49 2.24
CA ALA A 32 5.82 10.17 2.56
C ALA A 32 6.22 10.61 3.97
N SER A 33 5.80 11.80 4.40
CA SER A 33 6.18 12.37 5.70
C SER A 33 5.28 11.96 6.88
N HIS A 34 4.10 11.37 6.62
CA HIS A 34 3.13 11.08 7.68
C HIS A 34 3.59 9.96 8.61
N ARG A 35 3.92 10.28 9.86
CA ARG A 35 4.49 9.31 10.82
C ARG A 35 3.53 8.21 11.28
N ASP A 36 2.23 8.38 11.08
CA ASP A 36 1.20 7.38 11.45
C ASP A 36 0.85 6.41 10.31
N ILE A 37 1.55 6.50 9.18
CA ILE A 37 1.43 5.50 8.09
C ILE A 37 2.48 4.42 8.31
N ASP A 38 2.06 3.16 8.47
CA ASP A 38 2.97 2.03 8.67
C ASP A 38 3.61 1.53 7.38
N ALA A 39 2.91 1.66 6.24
CA ALA A 39 3.40 1.20 4.95
C ALA A 39 2.73 1.90 3.76
N ILE A 40 3.45 2.00 2.65
CA ILE A 40 2.98 2.59 1.39
C ILE A 40 3.18 1.60 0.25
N HIS A 41 2.08 1.32 -0.47
CA HIS A 41 2.11 0.70 -1.79
C HIS A 41 1.83 1.77 -2.84
N ALA A 42 2.77 1.98 -3.76
CA ALA A 42 2.62 2.98 -4.80
C ALA A 42 2.92 2.39 -6.18
N ALA A 43 2.27 2.94 -7.20
CA ALA A 43 2.54 2.63 -8.59
C ALA A 43 2.25 3.85 -9.47
N GLY A 44 2.81 3.86 -10.68
CA GLY A 44 2.64 4.99 -11.61
C GLY A 44 3.20 6.31 -11.10
N LEU A 45 4.17 6.26 -10.16
CA LEU A 45 4.94 7.43 -9.75
C LEU A 45 6.03 7.71 -10.80
N ASP A 46 6.30 8.98 -11.05
CA ASP A 46 7.53 9.38 -11.74
C ASP A 46 8.76 9.12 -10.85
N ALA A 47 9.97 9.28 -11.42
CA ALA A 47 11.21 9.00 -10.70
C ALA A 47 11.36 9.87 -9.44
N LYS A 48 10.97 11.14 -9.51
CA LYS A 48 11.06 12.11 -8.41
C LYS A 48 10.15 11.73 -7.25
N ASN A 49 8.88 11.42 -7.52
CA ASN A 49 7.93 11.03 -6.49
C ASN A 49 8.28 9.65 -5.92
N ALA A 50 8.75 8.72 -6.75
CA ALA A 50 9.23 7.43 -6.26
C ALA A 50 10.43 7.58 -5.31
N GLU A 51 11.34 8.51 -5.57
CA GLU A 51 12.44 8.84 -4.66
C GLU A 51 11.92 9.51 -3.37
N LEU A 52 11.00 10.47 -3.49
CA LEU A 52 10.40 11.15 -2.34
C LEU A 52 9.74 10.19 -1.35
N VAL A 53 8.93 9.24 -1.83
CA VAL A 53 8.28 8.24 -0.96
C VAL A 53 9.32 7.35 -0.27
N ARG A 54 10.38 6.94 -0.98
CA ARG A 54 11.47 6.15 -0.38
C ARG A 54 12.27 6.95 0.64
N ALA A 55 12.50 8.24 0.42
CA ALA A 55 13.16 9.12 1.38
C ALA A 55 12.34 9.27 2.68
N GLY A 56 11.00 9.30 2.57
CA GLY A 56 10.08 9.36 3.71
C GLY A 56 10.19 8.20 4.70
N VAL A 57 10.84 7.10 4.33
CA VAL A 57 11.18 5.99 5.26
C VAL A 57 11.99 6.50 6.45
N ALA A 58 12.78 7.57 6.28
CA ALA A 58 13.57 8.16 7.37
C ALA A 58 12.70 8.70 8.54
N GLU A 59 11.42 9.00 8.32
CA GLU A 59 10.54 9.59 9.34
C GLU A 59 10.06 8.60 10.41
N ASN A 60 9.84 7.35 10.04
CA ASN A 60 9.32 6.32 10.96
C ASN A 60 9.64 4.87 10.57
N LEU A 61 10.54 4.64 9.61
CA LEU A 61 10.88 3.32 9.07
C LEU A 61 9.69 2.56 8.44
N LYS A 62 8.66 3.29 7.96
CA LYS A 62 7.54 2.69 7.22
C LYS A 62 8.03 1.85 6.04
N ARG A 63 7.32 0.77 5.73
CA ARG A 63 7.63 -0.06 4.56
C ARG A 63 7.17 0.65 3.28
N VAL A 64 8.00 0.65 2.24
CA VAL A 64 7.65 1.29 0.96
C VAL A 64 7.88 0.30 -0.17
N VAL A 65 6.83 0.06 -0.96
CA VAL A 65 6.89 -0.70 -2.21
C VAL A 65 6.41 0.20 -3.34
N VAL A 66 7.32 0.47 -4.29
CA VAL A 66 6.98 1.18 -5.54
C VAL A 66 7.02 0.17 -6.68
N ARG A 67 5.86 -0.11 -7.28
CA ARG A 67 5.75 -1.01 -8.42
C ARG A 67 5.83 -0.25 -9.74
N SER A 68 6.59 -0.81 -10.67
CA SER A 68 6.62 -0.41 -12.07
C SER A 68 5.97 -1.53 -12.87
N LEU A 69 4.79 -1.25 -13.43
CA LEU A 69 4.03 -2.17 -14.28
C LEU A 69 3.49 -1.38 -15.47
N ASP A 70 3.56 -1.97 -16.65
CA ASP A 70 2.89 -1.39 -17.81
C ASP A 70 1.38 -1.57 -17.69
N ARG A 71 0.62 -0.77 -18.43
CA ARG A 71 -0.85 -0.77 -18.33
C ARG A 71 -1.47 -2.16 -18.55
N ALA A 72 -0.90 -2.95 -19.46
CA ALA A 72 -1.39 -4.29 -19.78
C ALA A 72 -1.15 -5.29 -18.63
N ASP A 73 -0.04 -5.15 -17.91
CA ASP A 73 0.39 -6.08 -16.86
C ASP A 73 -0.56 -6.08 -15.65
N TRP A 74 -1.23 -4.95 -15.40
CA TRP A 74 -2.26 -4.84 -14.36
C TRP A 74 -3.41 -5.83 -14.52
N PHE A 75 -3.64 -6.30 -15.74
CA PHE A 75 -4.71 -7.23 -16.08
C PHE A 75 -4.20 -8.66 -16.29
N ASP A 76 -2.91 -8.95 -16.07
CA ASP A 76 -2.38 -10.32 -16.09
C ASP A 76 -2.55 -10.96 -14.70
N PRO A 77 -3.40 -11.98 -14.55
CA PRO A 77 -3.64 -12.66 -13.28
C PRO A 77 -2.36 -13.23 -12.66
N ARG A 78 -1.40 -13.67 -13.50
CA ARG A 78 -0.14 -14.26 -13.04
C ARG A 78 0.73 -13.21 -12.34
N LEU A 79 0.60 -11.95 -12.74
CA LEU A 79 1.36 -10.84 -12.19
C LEU A 79 0.63 -10.19 -11.00
N CYS A 80 -0.70 -10.04 -11.07
CA CYS A 80 -1.45 -9.16 -10.16
C CYS A 80 -2.38 -9.87 -9.16
N GLU A 81 -2.64 -11.18 -9.29
CA GLU A 81 -3.55 -11.91 -8.39
C GLU A 81 -2.82 -12.85 -7.41
N ASN A 82 -1.49 -12.76 -7.33
CA ASN A 82 -0.72 -13.61 -6.42
C ASN A 82 -0.76 -13.10 -4.96
N PRO A 83 -0.72 -13.99 -3.95
CA PRO A 83 -0.73 -13.61 -2.55
C PRO A 83 0.52 -12.84 -2.10
N TRP A 84 1.59 -12.83 -2.89
CA TRP A 84 2.82 -12.10 -2.57
C TRP A 84 2.65 -10.57 -2.69
N TRP A 85 1.53 -10.09 -3.24
CA TRP A 85 1.18 -8.67 -3.21
C TRP A 85 0.99 -8.11 -1.80
N ILE A 86 0.45 -8.92 -0.89
CA ILE A 86 0.15 -8.49 0.48
C ILE A 86 1.29 -8.77 1.46
N GLU A 87 2.24 -9.65 1.11
CA GLU A 87 3.33 -10.08 1.99
C GLU A 87 4.12 -8.89 2.55
N SER A 88 4.43 -7.89 1.72
CA SER A 88 5.16 -6.68 2.14
C SER A 88 4.40 -5.81 3.15
N PHE A 89 3.14 -6.13 3.45
CA PHE A 89 2.24 -5.38 4.34
C PHE A 89 1.74 -6.24 5.51
N VAL A 90 2.12 -7.50 5.59
CA VAL A 90 1.86 -8.39 6.73
C VAL A 90 3.08 -8.38 7.66
N GLU A 91 2.85 -8.48 8.96
CA GLU A 91 3.92 -8.56 9.96
C GLU A 91 3.98 -9.96 10.59
N MET A 92 5.19 -10.50 10.69
CA MET A 92 5.42 -11.83 11.23
C MET A 92 5.68 -11.72 12.72
N LYS A 93 4.67 -12.07 13.51
CA LYS A 93 4.80 -12.16 14.97
C LYS A 93 4.99 -13.61 15.39
N THR A 94 6.25 -14.00 15.60
CA THR A 94 6.58 -15.36 16.09
C THR A 94 6.29 -15.48 17.57
N MET A 95 5.38 -16.39 17.93
CA MET A 95 5.02 -16.71 19.32
C MET A 95 5.55 -18.09 19.68
N TRP A 96 6.25 -18.19 20.81
CA TRP A 96 6.78 -19.45 21.32
C TRP A 96 5.92 -19.92 22.47
N HIS A 97 5.35 -21.12 22.33
CA HIS A 97 4.60 -21.79 23.41
C HIS A 97 5.40 -23.01 23.86
N PRO A 98 5.46 -23.31 25.18
CA PRO A 98 6.01 -24.57 25.65
C PRO A 98 5.27 -25.73 24.97
N ALA A 99 6.03 -26.65 24.37
CA ALA A 99 5.52 -27.90 23.85
C ALA A 99 6.07 -29.03 24.73
N SER A 100 5.19 -29.85 25.30
CA SER A 100 5.63 -31.15 25.83
C SER A 100 5.78 -32.10 24.65
N VAL A 101 6.91 -32.80 24.62
CA VAL A 101 7.02 -34.07 23.92
C VAL A 101 6.29 -35.17 24.70
#